data_AF-A0A533UMV1-F1
#
_entry.id   AF-A0A533UMV1-F1
#
_cell.length_a   1.000
_cell.length_b   1.000
_cell.length_c   1.000
_cell.angle_alpha   90.00
_cell.angle_beta   90.00
_cell.angle_gamma   90.00
#
_symmetry.space_group_name_H-M   'P 1'
#
loop_
_entity.id
_entity.type
_entity.pdbx_description
1 polymer ?
#
loop_
_entity_poly.entity_id
_entity_poly.type
_entity_poly.pdbx_seq_one_letter_code
_entity_poly.pdbx_strand_id
1 'polypeptide(L)'
;MASAGLSLGSIPDIKMKHLEKIDSVYKITVYENSNDEYYSFCTPECAIYIDEYIKYRQRNGENITSESYIIRNDFNVYEPLSLRVKARGISKHTIGEIIAKLLLKSGTRLVRQVYLTHGLRKFFINQLIESDVKTEHRWLLEGHKLKGNDPYYVRISKKGLLEQYQKGIDNLTIDPANRLQRKVETLTIEKSRLDKIEDKMRRIEKMYR
;
A
#
# COMPACT_ATOMS: atom_id res chain seq x y z
N MET A 1 -5.64 3.17 2.53
CA MET A 1 -6.23 4.08 1.53
C MET A 1 -5.17 4.70 0.64
N ALA A 2 -4.35 5.63 1.15
CA ALA A 2 -3.31 6.29 0.35
C ALA A 2 -2.28 5.32 -0.27
N SER A 3 -1.91 4.27 0.46
CA SER A 3 -0.89 3.30 0.02
C SER A 3 -1.39 2.27 -1.01
N ALA A 4 -2.68 1.93 -0.99
CA ALA A 4 -3.25 0.83 -1.77
C ALA A 4 -4.41 1.23 -2.70
N GLY A 5 -4.71 2.53 -2.78
CA GLY A 5 -5.80 3.05 -3.60
C GLY A 5 -7.21 2.68 -3.15
N LEU A 6 -7.39 1.97 -2.04
CA LEU A 6 -8.69 1.42 -1.62
C LEU A 6 -9.76 2.50 -1.44
N SER A 7 -10.99 2.20 -1.86
CA SER A 7 -12.17 3.05 -1.61
C SER A 7 -12.58 2.99 -0.13
N LEU A 8 -13.30 4.02 0.35
CA LEU A 8 -13.89 3.97 1.69
C LEU A 8 -14.84 2.76 1.85
N GLY A 9 -15.49 2.40 0.73
CA GLY A 9 -16.50 1.36 0.70
C GLY A 9 -15.96 -0.04 0.92
N SER A 10 -14.69 -0.31 0.61
CA SER A 10 -14.10 -1.64 0.69
C SER A 10 -13.54 -1.99 2.07
N ILE A 11 -12.98 -1.01 2.78
CA ILE A 11 -12.22 -1.22 4.03
C ILE A 11 -12.99 -1.99 5.11
N PRO A 12 -14.29 -1.73 5.37
CA PRO A 12 -15.04 -2.43 6.41
C PRO A 12 -15.11 -3.95 6.23
N ASP A 13 -15.04 -4.41 4.98
CA ASP A 13 -15.28 -5.81 4.63
C ASP A 13 -13.97 -6.62 4.52
N ILE A 14 -12.81 -5.95 4.64
CA ILE A 14 -11.51 -6.62 4.47
C ILE A 14 -11.15 -7.40 5.74
N LYS A 15 -10.88 -8.70 5.54
CA LYS A 15 -10.52 -9.66 6.56
C LYS A 15 -9.09 -10.17 6.35
N MET A 16 -8.56 -10.85 7.36
CA MET A 16 -7.22 -11.43 7.33
C MET A 16 -6.98 -12.35 6.12
N LYS A 17 -7.98 -13.15 5.72
CA LYS A 17 -7.86 -14.03 4.55
C LYS A 17 -7.64 -13.29 3.22
N HIS A 18 -8.03 -12.02 3.14
CA HIS A 18 -7.86 -11.22 1.92
C HIS A 18 -6.44 -10.65 1.80
N LEU A 19 -5.60 -10.81 2.83
CA LEU A 19 -4.21 -10.42 2.81
C LEU A 19 -3.33 -11.60 2.41
N GLU A 20 -2.51 -11.39 1.37
CA GLU A 20 -1.42 -12.29 1.00
C GLU A 20 -0.11 -11.52 1.10
N LYS A 21 0.79 -11.93 1.99
CA LYS A 21 2.10 -11.29 2.15
C LYS A 21 3.01 -11.73 1.00
N ILE A 22 3.59 -10.78 0.28
CA ILE A 22 4.54 -11.01 -0.81
C ILE A 22 5.77 -10.18 -0.48
N ASP A 23 6.84 -10.84 -0.06
CA ASP A 23 8.05 -10.20 0.48
C ASP A 23 7.72 -9.19 1.58
N SER A 24 7.97 -7.90 1.32
CA SER A 24 7.71 -6.79 2.24
C SER A 24 6.35 -6.12 2.08
N VAL A 25 5.54 -6.51 1.08
CA VAL A 25 4.24 -5.88 0.79
C VAL A 25 3.08 -6.84 1.06
N TYR A 26 1.87 -6.31 1.21
CA TYR A 26 0.65 -7.12 1.14
C TYR A 26 -0.06 -6.92 -0.19
N LYS A 27 -0.46 -8.02 -0.83
CA LYS A 27 -1.56 -8.05 -1.79
C LYS A 27 -2.87 -8.08 -1.01
N ILE A 28 -3.78 -7.19 -1.36
CA ILE A 28 -5.08 -7.03 -0.71
C ILE A 28 -6.16 -7.33 -1.75
N THR A 29 -6.87 -8.44 -1.59
CA THR A 29 -8.07 -8.74 -2.38
C THR A 29 -9.26 -7.94 -1.85
N VAL A 30 -10.04 -7.36 -2.75
CA VAL A 30 -11.14 -6.45 -2.43
C VAL A 30 -12.40 -6.93 -3.13
N TYR A 31 -13.52 -6.89 -2.40
CA TYR A 31 -14.83 -7.37 -2.87
C TYR A 31 -14.77 -8.83 -3.37
N GLU A 32 -14.09 -9.69 -2.62
CA GLU A 32 -13.97 -11.13 -2.89
C GLU A 32 -15.37 -11.74 -3.16
N ASN A 33 -15.48 -12.55 -4.22
CA ASN A 33 -16.72 -13.19 -4.67
C ASN A 33 -17.78 -12.20 -5.22
N SER A 34 -17.36 -11.03 -5.72
CA SER A 34 -18.26 -10.09 -6.41
C SER A 34 -17.80 -9.81 -7.84
N ASN A 35 -18.69 -9.25 -8.66
CA ASN A 35 -18.36 -8.81 -10.01
C ASN A 35 -17.35 -7.64 -10.05
N ASP A 36 -17.15 -6.96 -8.92
CA ASP A 36 -16.22 -5.85 -8.76
C ASP A 36 -14.94 -6.29 -8.01
N GLU A 37 -14.66 -7.60 -7.96
CA GLU A 37 -13.44 -8.13 -7.35
C GLU A 37 -12.19 -7.59 -8.06
N TYR A 38 -11.24 -7.09 -7.26
CA TYR A 38 -9.92 -6.73 -7.73
C TYR A 38 -8.91 -6.94 -6.60
N TYR A 39 -7.63 -6.80 -6.92
CA TYR A 39 -6.60 -6.72 -5.89
C TYR A 39 -5.69 -5.52 -6.12
N SER A 40 -5.15 -5.01 -5.03
CA SER A 40 -4.13 -3.98 -5.00
C SER A 40 -3.01 -4.39 -4.05
N PHE A 41 -1.99 -3.56 -3.92
CA PHE A 41 -0.88 -3.78 -3.00
C PHE A 41 -0.76 -2.62 -2.02
N CYS A 42 -0.16 -2.86 -0.85
CA CYS A 42 0.27 -1.79 0.04
C CYS A 42 1.79 -1.69 0.12
N THR A 43 2.26 -0.49 0.39
CA THR A 43 3.68 -0.18 0.60
C THR A 43 4.23 -0.96 1.78
N PRO A 44 5.55 -1.22 1.83
CA PRO A 44 6.18 -1.88 2.97
C PRO A 44 5.90 -1.18 4.32
N GLU A 45 5.93 0.15 4.30
CA GLU A 45 5.55 0.98 5.45
C GLU A 45 4.13 0.65 5.93
N CYS A 46 3.16 0.58 5.02
CA CYS A 46 1.78 0.23 5.39
C CYS A 46 1.66 -1.22 5.87
N ALA A 47 2.44 -2.14 5.32
CA ALA A 47 2.46 -3.54 5.75
C ALA A 47 2.94 -3.68 7.20
N ILE A 48 3.96 -2.90 7.59
CA ILE A 48 4.45 -2.83 8.97
C ILE A 48 3.34 -2.37 9.92
N TYR A 49 2.63 -1.28 9.59
CA TYR A 49 1.53 -0.78 10.44
C TYR A 49 0.35 -1.76 10.54
N ILE A 50 0.06 -2.52 9.48
CA ILE A 50 -0.92 -3.60 9.52
C ILE A 50 -0.48 -4.66 10.54
N ASP A 51 0.78 -5.11 10.44
CA ASP A 51 1.35 -6.12 11.36
C ASP A 51 1.36 -5.63 12.82
N GLU A 52 1.72 -4.37 13.06
CA GLU A 52 1.72 -3.77 14.39
C GLU A 52 0.32 -3.69 15.00
N TYR A 53 -0.68 -3.29 14.20
CA TYR A 53 -2.06 -3.22 14.65
C TYR A 53 -2.63 -4.60 15.00
N ILE A 54 -2.32 -5.63 14.18
CA ILE A 54 -2.69 -7.02 14.47
C ILE A 54 -2.03 -7.49 15.77
N LYS A 55 -0.72 -7.25 15.94
CA LYS A 55 0.02 -7.59 17.17
C LYS A 55 -0.53 -6.85 18.38
N TYR A 56 -0.96 -5.61 18.24
CA TYR A 56 -1.60 -4.85 19.30
C TYR A 56 -2.91 -5.51 19.73
N ARG A 57 -3.76 -5.92 18.79
CA ARG A 57 -5.01 -6.64 19.09
C ARG A 57 -4.76 -7.98 19.80
N GLN A 58 -3.78 -8.74 19.32
CA GLN A 58 -3.37 -10.01 19.95
C GLN A 58 -2.85 -9.82 21.37
N ARG A 59 -2.00 -8.81 21.60
CA ARG A 59 -1.49 -8.45 22.94
C ARG A 59 -2.60 -8.08 23.92
N ASN A 60 -3.68 -7.50 23.41
CA ASN A 60 -4.87 -7.20 24.20
C ASN A 60 -5.85 -8.39 24.28
N GLY A 61 -5.46 -9.59 23.85
CA GLY A 61 -6.25 -10.81 24.05
C GLY A 61 -7.26 -11.14 22.95
N GLU A 62 -7.24 -10.44 21.81
CA GLU A 62 -8.05 -10.83 20.66
C GLU A 62 -7.47 -12.05 19.94
N ASN A 63 -8.26 -13.11 19.77
CA ASN A 63 -7.89 -14.25 18.93
C ASN A 63 -8.14 -13.94 17.45
N ILE A 64 -7.06 -13.66 16.70
CA ILE A 64 -7.13 -13.29 15.29
C ILE A 64 -7.16 -14.55 14.42
N THR A 65 -8.21 -14.68 13.60
CA THR A 65 -8.38 -15.77 12.63
C THR A 65 -8.45 -15.23 11.20
N SER A 66 -8.54 -16.12 10.20
CA SER A 66 -8.72 -15.74 8.79
C SER A 66 -9.98 -14.89 8.55
N GLU A 67 -11.01 -15.05 9.37
CA GLU A 67 -12.28 -14.33 9.27
C GLU A 67 -12.30 -13.02 10.08
N SER A 68 -11.25 -12.74 10.86
CA SER A 68 -11.12 -11.47 11.59
C SER A 68 -10.95 -10.31 10.61
N TYR A 69 -11.64 -9.20 10.89
CA TYR A 69 -11.47 -7.95 10.12
C TYR A 69 -10.07 -7.39 10.32
N ILE A 70 -9.47 -6.82 9.26
CA ILE A 70 -8.18 -6.12 9.37
C ILE A 70 -8.31 -4.93 10.29
N ILE A 71 -9.38 -4.14 10.11
CA ILE A 71 -9.72 -2.99 10.96
C ILE A 71 -11.08 -3.28 11.61
N ARG A 72 -11.08 -3.41 12.92
CA ARG A 72 -12.29 -3.65 13.71
C ARG A 72 -12.84 -2.36 14.31
N ASN A 73 -14.07 -2.42 14.81
CA ASN A 73 -14.64 -1.40 15.67
C ASN A 73 -13.81 -1.21 16.96
N ASP A 74 -13.94 -0.02 17.55
CA ASP A 74 -13.28 0.34 18.81
C ASP A 74 -13.54 -0.69 19.92
N PHE A 75 -12.54 -0.87 20.77
CA PHE A 75 -12.57 -1.75 21.92
C PHE A 75 -11.79 -1.11 23.09
N ASN A 76 -12.18 -1.45 24.31
CA ASN A 76 -11.57 -0.91 25.51
C ASN A 76 -10.54 -1.90 26.06
N VAL A 77 -9.26 -1.52 26.01
CA VAL A 77 -8.15 -2.36 26.51
C VAL A 77 -8.22 -2.61 28.02
N TYR A 78 -8.87 -1.73 28.77
CA TYR A 78 -9.05 -1.87 30.22
C TYR A 78 -10.25 -2.73 30.59
N GLU A 79 -11.06 -3.15 29.60
CA GLU A 79 -12.25 -3.96 29.82
C GLU A 79 -12.14 -5.26 29.01
N PRO A 80 -11.61 -6.34 29.62
CA PRO A 80 -11.36 -7.61 28.94
C PRO A 80 -12.60 -8.24 28.28
N LEU A 81 -13.80 -7.92 28.78
CA LEU A 81 -15.06 -8.38 28.21
C LEU A 81 -15.35 -7.76 26.83
N SER A 82 -14.90 -6.51 26.58
CA SER A 82 -15.08 -5.83 25.29
C SER A 82 -14.32 -6.51 24.14
N LEU A 83 -13.29 -7.28 24.47
CA LEU A 83 -12.47 -8.07 23.55
C LEU A 83 -13.04 -9.46 23.27
N ARG A 84 -13.90 -9.98 24.16
CA ARG A 84 -14.67 -11.22 23.95
C ARG A 84 -15.90 -11.00 23.08
N VAL A 85 -16.38 -9.78 22.97
CA VAL A 85 -17.45 -9.42 22.02
C VAL A 85 -16.92 -9.61 20.60
N LYS A 86 -17.70 -10.34 19.79
CA LYS A 86 -17.38 -10.61 18.38
C LYS A 86 -17.03 -9.31 17.66
N ALA A 87 -15.77 -9.19 17.25
CA ALA A 87 -15.26 -8.04 16.51
C ALA A 87 -16.09 -7.82 15.24
N ARG A 88 -16.47 -6.58 14.97
CA ARG A 88 -17.12 -6.18 13.72
C ARG A 88 -16.15 -5.34 12.93
N GLY A 89 -16.28 -5.35 11.60
CA GLY A 89 -15.59 -4.40 10.75
C GLY A 89 -15.94 -2.98 11.16
N ILE A 90 -14.95 -2.09 11.13
CA ILE A 90 -15.17 -0.67 11.37
C ILE A 90 -16.20 -0.10 10.38
N SER A 91 -17.09 0.79 10.83
CA SER A 91 -18.10 1.36 9.92
C SER A 91 -17.48 2.40 8.97
N LYS A 92 -18.07 2.55 7.77
CA LYS A 92 -17.69 3.60 6.80
C LYS A 92 -17.76 5.00 7.41
N HIS A 93 -18.80 5.23 8.22
CA HIS A 93 -19.00 6.49 8.94
C HIS A 93 -17.83 6.79 9.89
N THR A 94 -17.47 5.82 10.74
CA THR A 94 -16.38 5.94 11.72
C THR A 94 -15.04 6.21 11.02
N ILE A 95 -14.73 5.51 9.92
CA ILE A 95 -13.52 5.81 9.13
C ILE A 95 -13.54 7.27 8.64
N GLY A 96 -14.69 7.71 8.10
CA GLY A 96 -14.85 9.08 7.63
C GLY A 96 -14.66 10.13 8.72
N GLU A 97 -15.14 9.87 9.94
CA GLU A 97 -14.94 10.76 11.09
C GLU A 97 -13.49 10.80 11.56
N ILE A 98 -12.82 9.63 11.61
CA ILE A 98 -11.39 9.54 11.95
C ILE A 98 -10.57 10.37 10.96
N ILE A 99 -10.81 10.22 9.66
CA ILE A 99 -10.11 10.98 8.62
C ILE A 99 -10.37 12.48 8.76
N ALA A 100 -11.63 12.90 9.00
CA ALA A 100 -11.95 14.31 9.21
C ALA A 100 -11.22 14.90 10.43
N LYS A 101 -11.18 14.16 11.55
CA LYS A 101 -10.43 14.57 12.76
C LYS A 101 -8.94 14.68 12.49
N LEU A 102 -8.35 13.72 11.76
CA LEU A 102 -6.93 13.76 11.40
C LEU A 102 -6.59 14.96 10.52
N LEU A 103 -7.45 15.31 9.56
CA LEU A 103 -7.26 16.46 8.69
C LEU A 103 -7.36 17.80 9.42
N LEU A 104 -8.28 17.91 10.38
CA LEU A 104 -8.33 19.08 11.27
C LEU A 104 -7.04 19.22 12.08
N LYS A 105 -6.56 18.11 12.65
CA LYS A 105 -5.31 18.09 13.42
C LYS A 105 -4.08 18.41 12.59
N SER A 106 -4.08 18.09 11.29
CA SER A 106 -2.99 18.46 10.38
C SER A 106 -3.07 19.91 9.88
N GLY A 107 -3.99 20.73 10.40
CA GLY A 107 -4.18 22.12 9.98
C GLY A 107 -4.78 22.26 8.57
N THR A 108 -5.34 21.19 8.02
CA THR A 108 -5.93 21.20 6.68
C THR A 108 -7.38 21.68 6.76
N ARG A 109 -7.76 22.58 5.85
CA ARG A 109 -9.15 23.07 5.77
C ARG A 109 -10.09 21.92 5.40
N LEU A 110 -11.11 21.68 6.23
CA LEU A 110 -12.16 20.71 5.91
C LEU A 110 -13.01 21.19 4.73
N VAL A 111 -13.09 20.35 3.70
CA VAL A 111 -14.12 20.37 2.66
C VAL A 111 -15.13 19.24 2.98
N ARG A 112 -16.24 19.08 2.22
CA ARG A 112 -17.22 17.99 2.45
C ARG A 112 -16.52 16.62 2.57
N GLN A 113 -17.01 15.77 3.48
CA GLN A 113 -16.43 14.47 3.84
C GLN A 113 -16.17 13.53 2.64
N VAL A 114 -17.03 13.57 1.63
CA VAL A 114 -16.87 12.81 0.37
C VAL A 114 -15.55 13.15 -0.34
N TYR A 115 -15.09 14.40 -0.27
CA TYR A 115 -13.82 14.82 -0.89
C TYR A 115 -12.59 14.32 -0.11
N LEU A 116 -12.72 13.97 1.17
CA LEU A 116 -11.58 13.65 2.03
C LEU A 116 -11.04 12.24 1.75
N THR A 117 -11.92 11.25 1.67
CA THR A 117 -11.56 9.86 1.34
C THR A 117 -11.19 9.71 -0.13
N HIS A 118 -11.88 10.43 -1.02
CA HIS A 118 -11.48 10.53 -2.43
C HIS A 118 -10.13 11.23 -2.60
N GLY A 119 -9.77 12.18 -1.75
CA GLY A 119 -8.46 12.84 -1.77
C GLY A 119 -7.30 11.86 -1.60
N LEU A 120 -7.40 10.92 -0.67
CA LEU A 120 -6.39 9.87 -0.46
C LEU A 120 -6.26 8.93 -1.67
N ARG A 121 -7.37 8.63 -2.34
CA ARG A 121 -7.36 7.83 -3.57
C ARG A 121 -6.81 8.62 -4.76
N LYS A 122 -7.12 9.91 -4.88
CA LYS A 122 -6.52 10.80 -5.89
C LYS A 122 -5.01 10.93 -5.69
N PHE A 123 -4.56 11.05 -4.44
CA PHE A 123 -3.14 11.01 -4.10
C PHE A 123 -2.50 9.72 -4.63
N PHE A 124 -3.06 8.55 -4.28
CA PHE A 124 -2.56 7.26 -4.79
C PHE A 124 -2.43 7.25 -6.32
N ILE A 125 -3.50 7.65 -7.02
CA ILE A 125 -3.55 7.69 -8.49
C ILE A 125 -2.46 8.60 -9.05
N ASN A 126 -2.33 9.82 -8.50
CA ASN A 126 -1.33 10.78 -8.93
C ASN A 126 0.09 10.24 -8.70
N GLN A 127 0.38 9.64 -7.54
CA GLN A 127 1.69 9.08 -7.28
C GLN A 127 2.05 7.96 -8.26
N LEU A 128 1.08 7.13 -8.68
CA LEU A 128 1.31 6.12 -9.72
C LEU A 128 1.53 6.73 -11.11
N ILE A 129 0.83 7.83 -11.44
CA ILE A 129 1.05 8.59 -12.68
C ILE A 129 2.48 9.15 -12.72
N GLU A 130 2.90 9.83 -11.65
CA GLU A 130 4.25 10.41 -11.52
C GLU A 130 5.36 9.34 -11.53
N SER A 131 5.01 8.08 -11.29
CA SER A 131 5.94 6.95 -11.29
C SER A 131 5.92 6.13 -12.58
N ASP A 132 5.33 6.68 -13.65
CA ASP A 132 5.23 6.05 -14.96
C ASP A 132 4.61 4.63 -14.91
N VAL A 133 3.55 4.50 -14.11
CA VAL A 133 2.70 3.31 -14.12
C VAL A 133 1.67 3.45 -15.25
N LYS A 134 1.68 2.48 -16.16
CA LYS A 134 0.76 2.44 -17.29
C LYS A 134 -0.70 2.54 -16.83
N THR A 135 -1.50 3.29 -17.58
CA THR A 135 -2.89 3.62 -17.22
C THR A 135 -3.74 2.37 -16.99
N GLU A 136 -3.57 1.32 -17.79
CA GLU A 136 -4.33 0.08 -17.71
C GLU A 136 -3.99 -0.66 -16.40
N HIS A 137 -2.71 -0.73 -16.06
CA HIS A 137 -2.25 -1.36 -14.82
C HIS A 137 -2.69 -0.58 -13.59
N ARG A 138 -2.64 0.75 -13.67
CA ARG A 138 -3.17 1.63 -12.63
C ARG A 138 -4.67 1.39 -12.41
N TRP A 139 -5.45 1.30 -13.49
CA TRP A 139 -6.89 0.98 -13.40
C TRP A 139 -7.17 -0.39 -12.77
N LEU A 140 -6.35 -1.40 -13.06
CA LEU A 140 -6.46 -2.70 -12.37
C LEU A 140 -6.24 -2.57 -10.86
N LEU A 141 -5.20 -1.83 -10.44
CA LEU A 141 -4.92 -1.55 -9.01
C LEU A 141 -6.01 -0.72 -8.33
N GLU A 142 -6.71 0.10 -9.11
CA GLU A 142 -7.83 0.90 -8.66
C GLU A 142 -9.14 0.08 -8.57
N GLY A 143 -9.24 -1.08 -9.23
CA GLY A 143 -10.51 -1.80 -9.39
C GLY A 143 -11.45 -1.13 -10.39
N HIS A 144 -10.89 -0.42 -11.38
CA HIS A 144 -11.65 0.14 -12.49
C HIS A 144 -11.75 -0.84 -13.65
N LYS A 145 -12.87 -0.79 -14.37
CA LYS A 145 -13.02 -1.52 -15.63
C LYS A 145 -12.08 -0.91 -16.68
N LEU A 146 -11.35 -1.77 -17.37
CA LEU A 146 -10.56 -1.37 -18.53
C LEU A 146 -11.47 -0.85 -19.65
N LYS A 147 -10.98 0.08 -20.47
CA LYS A 147 -11.80 0.74 -21.51
C LYS A 147 -11.68 0.03 -22.85
N GLY A 148 -12.71 0.20 -23.69
CA GLY A 148 -12.71 -0.31 -25.06
C GLY A 148 -12.41 -1.80 -25.12
N ASN A 149 -11.41 -2.17 -25.93
CA ASN A 149 -11.02 -3.56 -26.11
C ASN A 149 -9.88 -4.01 -25.18
N ASP A 150 -9.35 -3.13 -24.32
CA ASP A 150 -8.28 -3.45 -23.37
C ASP A 150 -8.58 -4.67 -22.48
N PRO A 151 -9.83 -4.94 -22.02
CA PRO A 151 -10.14 -6.16 -21.26
C PRO A 151 -9.73 -7.47 -21.96
N TYR A 152 -9.66 -7.48 -23.29
CA TYR A 152 -9.27 -8.66 -24.07
C TYR A 152 -7.74 -8.82 -24.19
N TYR A 153 -7.00 -7.72 -24.18
CA TYR A 153 -5.56 -7.69 -24.47
C TYR A 153 -4.67 -7.55 -23.23
N VAL A 154 -5.12 -6.84 -22.20
CA VAL A 154 -4.33 -6.60 -20.98
C VAL A 154 -4.37 -7.86 -20.11
N ARG A 155 -3.38 -8.74 -20.33
CA ARG A 155 -3.15 -9.97 -19.56
C ARG A 155 -1.87 -9.83 -18.74
N ILE A 156 -1.93 -9.02 -17.69
CA ILE A 156 -0.80 -8.86 -16.77
C ILE A 156 -0.84 -9.93 -15.66
N SER A 157 0.31 -10.54 -15.38
CA SER A 157 0.44 -11.46 -14.26
C SER A 157 0.46 -10.72 -12.93
N LYS A 158 0.14 -11.41 -11.82
CA LYS A 158 0.27 -10.85 -10.46
C LYS A 158 1.66 -10.26 -10.21
N LYS A 159 2.71 -10.97 -10.64
CA LYS A 159 4.11 -10.52 -10.54
C LYS A 159 4.34 -9.25 -11.35
N GLY A 160 3.90 -9.22 -12.62
CA GLY A 160 4.04 -8.03 -13.46
C GLY A 160 3.29 -6.83 -12.88
N LEU A 161 2.10 -7.02 -12.31
CA LEU A 161 1.34 -5.93 -11.71
C LEU A 161 2.01 -5.41 -10.42
N LEU A 162 2.61 -6.30 -9.63
CA LEU A 162 3.44 -5.93 -8.49
C LEU A 162 4.66 -5.11 -8.92
N GLU A 163 5.37 -5.51 -9.99
CA GLU A 163 6.51 -4.75 -10.53
C GLU A 163 6.09 -3.34 -10.97
N GLN A 164 4.89 -3.18 -11.53
CA GLN A 164 4.34 -1.87 -11.88
C GLN A 164 4.00 -1.05 -10.63
N TYR A 165 3.39 -1.67 -9.63
CA TYR A 165 3.13 -1.02 -8.34
C TYR A 165 4.42 -0.55 -7.65
N GLN A 166 5.48 -1.36 -7.70
CA GLN A 166 6.77 -1.08 -7.06
C GLN A 166 7.45 0.20 -7.58
N LYS A 167 7.14 0.65 -8.79
CA LYS A 167 7.58 1.95 -9.30
C LYS A 167 7.08 3.10 -8.42
N GLY A 168 5.86 2.99 -7.90
CA GLY A 168 5.20 4.04 -7.13
C GLY A 168 5.46 4.02 -5.63
N ILE A 169 6.09 2.98 -5.08
CA ILE A 169 6.26 2.81 -3.63
C ILE A 169 6.93 4.02 -2.98
N ASP A 170 7.99 4.55 -3.60
CA ASP A 170 8.75 5.68 -3.04
C ASP A 170 7.90 6.95 -2.93
N ASN A 171 7.04 7.17 -3.92
CA ASN A 171 6.11 8.29 -3.97
C ASN A 171 4.92 8.10 -3.02
N LEU A 172 4.55 6.85 -2.74
CA LEU A 172 3.45 6.49 -1.84
C LEU A 172 3.85 6.43 -0.36
N THR A 173 5.16 6.43 -0.06
CA THR A 173 5.70 6.30 1.31
C THR A 173 5.92 7.68 1.94
N ILE A 174 5.53 7.82 3.21
CA ILE A 174 5.74 9.04 3.99
C ILE A 174 7.18 9.11 4.47
N ASP A 175 7.69 8.02 5.03
CA ASP A 175 9.06 7.91 5.53
C ASP A 175 10.10 8.09 4.38
N PRO A 176 10.97 9.10 4.45
CA PRO A 176 12.04 9.27 3.47
C PRO A 176 13.08 8.15 3.51
N ALA A 177 13.12 7.31 4.56
CA ALA A 177 14.08 6.21 4.70
C ALA A 177 14.06 5.26 3.49
N ASN A 178 12.90 4.97 2.91
CA ASN A 178 12.81 4.12 1.71
C ASN A 178 13.51 4.77 0.50
N ARG A 179 13.29 6.08 0.29
CA ARG A 179 13.97 6.86 -0.75
C ARG A 179 15.47 6.93 -0.51
N LEU A 180 15.88 7.07 0.75
CA LEU A 180 17.28 7.11 1.14
C LEU A 180 17.97 5.76 0.95
N GLN A 181 17.35 4.67 1.36
CA GLN A 181 17.87 3.31 1.24
C GLN A 181 18.05 2.91 -0.23
N ARG A 182 17.06 3.19 -1.09
CA ARG A 182 17.21 3.01 -2.54
C ARG A 182 18.33 3.86 -3.12
N LYS A 183 18.45 5.11 -2.69
CA LYS A 183 19.55 5.98 -3.12
C LYS A 183 20.91 5.39 -2.73
N VAL A 184 21.04 4.86 -1.52
CA VAL A 184 22.25 4.17 -1.06
C VAL A 184 22.53 2.93 -1.91
N GLU A 185 21.53 2.11 -2.20
CA GLU A 185 21.68 0.89 -3.00
C GLU A 185 22.10 1.21 -4.44
N THR A 186 21.44 2.18 -5.09
CA THR A 186 21.82 2.68 -6.42
C THR A 186 23.25 3.24 -6.44
N LEU A 187 23.59 4.10 -5.48
CA LEU A 187 24.94 4.66 -5.36
C LEU A 187 26.00 3.56 -5.12
N THR A 188 25.65 2.49 -4.41
CA THR A 188 26.55 1.36 -4.17
C THR A 188 26.80 0.58 -5.46
N ILE A 189 25.77 0.34 -6.26
CA ILE A 189 25.90 -0.32 -7.57
C ILE A 189 26.71 0.55 -8.54
N GLU A 190 26.43 1.85 -8.60
CA GLU A 190 27.16 2.80 -9.44
C GLU A 190 28.63 2.90 -9.04
N LYS A 191 28.92 3.00 -7.75
CA LYS A 191 30.29 2.98 -7.22
C LYS A 191 31.01 1.70 -7.62
N SER A 192 30.38 0.53 -7.47
CA SER A 192 30.97 -0.76 -7.89
C SER A 192 31.30 -0.80 -9.39
N ARG A 193 30.50 -0.14 -10.24
CA ARG A 193 30.78 -0.02 -11.67
C ARG A 193 31.95 0.92 -11.94
N LEU A 194 32.02 2.06 -11.26
CA LEU A 194 33.11 3.03 -11.37
C LEU A 194 34.45 2.43 -10.93
N ASP A 195 34.48 1.72 -9.81
CA ASP A 195 35.69 1.04 -9.30
C ASP A 195 36.25 0.06 -10.36
N LYS A 196 35.37 -0.70 -11.04
CA LYS A 196 35.76 -1.61 -12.13
C LYS A 196 36.29 -0.88 -13.37
N ILE A 197 35.80 0.32 -13.65
CA ILE A 197 36.28 1.16 -14.77
C ILE A 197 37.65 1.74 -14.40
N GLU A 198 37.81 2.24 -13.18
CA GLU A 198 39.09 2.79 -12.68
C GLU A 198 40.20 1.73 -12.72
N ASP A 199 39.91 0.50 -12.29
CA ASP A 199 40.84 -0.62 -12.37
C ASP A 199 41.26 -0.94 -13.81
N LYS A 200 40.33 -0.86 -14.77
CA LYS A 200 40.66 -1.05 -16.20
C LYS A 200 41.52 0.08 -16.72
N MET A 201 41.22 1.33 -16.38
CA MET A 201 42.04 2.50 -16.77
C MET A 201 43.46 2.39 -16.22
N ARG A 202 43.63 2.04 -14.94
CA ARG A 202 44.94 1.83 -14.32
C ARG A 202 45.75 0.73 -15.01
N ARG A 203 45.10 -0.36 -15.46
CA ARG A 203 45.77 -1.43 -16.24
C ARG A 203 46.22 -0.93 -17.61
N ILE A 204 45.40 -0.13 -18.27
CA ILE A 204 45.73 0.47 -19.57
C ILE A 204 46.90 1.45 -19.42
N GLU A 205 46.88 2.35 -18.44
CA GLU A 205 47.98 3.28 -18.18
C GLU A 205 49.32 2.56 -17.92
N LYS A 206 49.28 1.40 -17.25
CA LYS A 206 50.47 0.56 -17.05
C LYS A 206 50.97 -0.16 -18.30
N MET A 207 50.13 -0.35 -19.32
CA MET A 207 50.56 -0.94 -20.60
C MET A 207 51.23 0.08 -21.52
N TYR A 208 50.92 1.37 -21.35
CA TYR A 208 51.47 2.47 -22.16
C TYR A 208 52.58 3.27 -21.45
N ARG A 209 53.03 2.81 -20.28
CA ARG A 209 54.26 3.25 -19.61
C ARG A 209 55.33 2.18 -19.76
#